data_AF-A0A0E2HUU6-F1
#
_entry.id   AF-A0A0E2HUU6-F1
#
_cell.length_a   1.000
_cell.length_b   1.000
_cell.length_c   1.000
_cell.angle_alpha   90.00
_cell.angle_beta   90.00
_cell.angle_gamma   90.00
#
_symmetry.space_group_name_H-M   'P 1'
#
loop_
_entity.id
_entity.type
_entity.pdbx_description
1 polymer ?
#
loop_
_entity_poly.entity_id
_entity_poly.type
_entity_poly.pdbx_seq_one_letter_code
_entity_poly.pdbx_strand_id
1 'polypeptide(L)'
;MVCLEHGLSIITPKPYRERQKRTVYPKKRTQRDELCDAIDAVLKQKPKSFDGFVQALADMGFEFKDGKQPAFKGENQKRFIRLRSLGEGYSKEEIQAVISGKNLHKSKGGSAKAPAPKQFQMLIDIQAKMAEGKTVGYEKWAKKFNRKEAARTVILLKEKGLGNYDDLTAHIENLSARFDALSDSIKVAEKRMVEVQALQQHIKNYRNTRQIYIEYRKSGYSKKFFEEHRQEITIHKAAKQAFDELQITKLPSMQSLYEEFHQLAVQKKQDYAEYRQIRKEKEELLIAKRTVETILNIDRQKEQEKEKEKEEKKNFR
;
A
#
# COMPACT_ATOMS: atom_id res chain seq x y z
N MET A 1 60.33 14.90 8.45
CA MET A 1 59.35 13.87 8.84
C MET A 1 59.50 13.62 10.33
N VAL A 2 59.17 14.61 11.18
CA VAL A 2 59.60 14.61 12.59
C VAL A 2 58.90 13.51 13.43
N CYS A 3 57.65 13.15 13.12
CA CYS A 3 56.90 12.19 13.93
C CYS A 3 57.27 10.71 13.69
N LEU A 4 57.70 10.35 12.47
CA LEU A 4 58.15 8.99 12.13
C LEU A 4 59.51 8.67 12.75
N GLU A 5 60.41 9.66 12.79
CA GLU A 5 61.75 9.56 13.36
C GLU A 5 61.74 9.30 14.88
N HIS A 6 60.66 9.67 15.58
CA HIS A 6 60.49 9.49 17.02
C HIS A 6 59.53 8.37 17.43
N GLY A 7 59.10 7.50 16.50
CA GLY A 7 58.22 6.36 16.82
C GLY A 7 56.82 6.76 17.30
N LEU A 8 56.38 8.00 17.03
CA LEU A 8 55.07 8.51 17.44
C LEU A 8 54.03 8.22 16.36
N SER A 9 52.82 7.84 16.77
CA SER A 9 51.71 7.55 15.86
C SER A 9 51.32 8.80 15.06
N ILE A 10 51.45 8.74 13.73
CA ILE A 10 50.96 9.80 12.85
C ILE A 10 49.43 9.67 12.73
N ILE A 11 48.71 10.63 13.29
CA ILE A 11 47.25 10.73 13.14
C ILE A 11 46.97 11.25 11.73
N THR A 12 46.50 10.37 10.84
CA THR A 12 46.02 10.79 9.53
C THR A 12 44.72 11.58 9.69
N PRO A 13 44.60 12.80 9.14
CA PRO A 13 43.40 13.62 9.28
C PRO A 13 42.24 12.96 8.52
N LYS A 14 41.35 12.27 9.25
CA LYS A 14 40.17 11.64 8.66
C LYS A 14 39.15 12.67 8.14
N PRO A 15 38.47 12.40 7.02
CA PRO A 15 37.31 13.18 6.58
C PRO A 15 36.26 13.28 7.69
N TYR A 16 35.53 14.41 7.76
CA TYR A 16 34.62 14.71 8.88
C TYR A 16 33.61 13.58 9.22
N ARG A 17 33.17 12.81 8.21
CA ARG A 17 32.20 11.71 8.36
C ARG A 17 32.77 10.47 9.08
N GLU A 18 34.07 10.25 9.00
CA GLU A 18 34.77 9.09 9.59
C GLU A 18 35.38 9.40 10.95
N ARG A 19 35.26 10.65 11.41
CA ARG A 19 35.69 11.06 12.74
C ARG A 19 34.72 10.45 13.75
N GLN A 20 35.24 9.61 14.64
CA GLN A 20 34.48 9.16 15.80
C GLN A 20 34.08 10.38 16.62
N LYS A 21 32.77 10.60 16.77
CA LYS A 21 32.25 11.69 17.60
C LYS A 21 32.63 11.41 19.05
N ARG A 22 33.48 12.26 19.62
CA ARG A 22 34.12 12.11 20.94
C ARG A 22 33.12 11.98 22.10
N THR A 23 31.85 12.33 21.92
CA THR A 23 30.83 12.28 22.97
C THR A 23 29.53 11.64 22.47
N VAL A 24 29.44 10.32 22.54
CA VAL A 24 28.12 9.68 22.65
C VAL A 24 27.70 9.86 24.10
N TYR A 25 26.99 10.96 24.39
CA TYR A 25 26.39 11.11 25.72
C TYR A 25 25.41 9.96 25.94
N PRO A 26 25.49 9.23 27.07
CA PRO A 26 24.47 8.25 27.39
C PRO A 26 23.12 8.97 27.42
N LYS A 27 22.10 8.38 26.79
CA LYS A 27 20.74 8.94 26.83
C LYS A 27 20.30 8.96 28.29
N LYS A 28 20.27 10.15 28.89
CA LYS A 28 19.73 10.33 30.24
C LYS A 28 18.23 10.05 30.18
N ARG A 29 17.74 9.14 31.02
CA ARG A 29 16.31 8.91 31.19
C ARG A 29 15.67 10.22 31.64
N THR A 30 14.61 10.63 30.96
CA THR A 30 13.86 11.81 31.38
C THR A 30 12.73 11.41 32.32
N GLN A 31 12.29 12.34 33.16
CA GLN A 31 11.11 12.18 34.02
C GLN A 31 9.84 11.77 33.24
N ARG A 32 9.76 12.14 31.95
CA ARG A 32 8.68 11.69 31.06
C ARG A 32 8.81 10.24 30.64
N ASP A 33 10.03 9.74 30.47
CA ASP A 33 10.28 8.35 30.12
C ASP A 33 10.00 7.44 31.32
N GLU A 34 10.37 7.86 32.54
CA GLU A 34 10.03 7.16 33.79
C GLU A 34 8.52 7.03 33.97
N LEU A 35 7.76 8.10 33.72
CA LEU A 35 6.29 8.06 33.77
C LEU A 35 5.72 7.15 32.67
N CYS A 36 6.26 7.17 31.45
CA CYS A 36 5.83 6.25 30.39
C CYS A 36 6.11 4.78 30.75
N ASP A 37 7.29 4.48 31.29
CA ASP A 37 7.67 3.12 31.73
C ASP A 37 6.74 2.62 32.85
N ALA A 38 6.38 3.49 33.81
CA ALA A 38 5.43 3.17 34.87
C ALA A 38 4.02 2.90 34.32
N ILE A 39 3.52 3.76 33.42
CA ILE A 39 2.23 3.55 32.76
C ILE A 39 2.23 2.21 31.99
N ASP A 40 3.30 1.91 31.26
CA ASP A 40 3.45 0.65 30.52
C ASP A 40 3.47 -0.56 31.45
N ALA A 41 4.13 -0.45 32.61
CA ALA A 41 4.18 -1.51 33.62
C ALA A 41 2.79 -1.78 34.24
N VAL A 42 2.04 -0.73 34.58
CA VAL A 42 0.69 -0.87 35.12
C VAL A 42 -0.27 -1.42 34.06
N LEU A 43 -0.20 -0.94 32.82
CA LEU A 43 -1.06 -1.45 31.74
C LEU A 43 -0.79 -2.93 31.41
N LYS A 44 0.44 -3.43 31.60
CA LYS A 44 0.75 -4.86 31.51
C LYS A 44 0.03 -5.70 32.56
N GLN A 45 -0.22 -5.13 33.75
CA GLN A 45 -0.96 -5.80 34.83
C GLN A 45 -2.48 -5.81 34.60
N LYS A 46 -2.98 -5.17 33.53
CA LYS A 46 -4.40 -5.11 33.13
C LYS A 46 -5.35 -4.68 34.27
N PRO A 47 -5.27 -3.41 34.71
CA PRO A 47 -6.16 -2.90 35.74
C PRO A 47 -7.61 -2.95 35.27
N LYS A 48 -8.55 -3.21 36.19
CA LYS A 48 -9.99 -3.37 35.88
C LYS A 48 -10.72 -2.04 35.63
N SER A 49 -10.22 -0.95 36.20
CA SER A 49 -10.81 0.38 36.10
C SER A 49 -9.72 1.45 35.99
N PHE A 50 -10.10 2.63 35.52
CA PHE A 50 -9.20 3.79 35.49
C PHE A 50 -8.76 4.21 36.89
N ASP A 51 -9.63 4.08 37.90
CA ASP A 51 -9.27 4.37 39.29
C ASP A 51 -8.26 3.37 39.84
N GLY A 52 -8.39 2.07 39.50
CA GLY A 52 -7.40 1.05 39.84
C GLY A 52 -6.05 1.29 39.15
N PHE A 53 -6.05 1.85 37.94
CA PHE A 53 -4.84 2.30 37.26
C PHE A 53 -4.17 3.49 37.97
N VAL A 54 -4.95 4.46 38.44
CA VAL A 54 -4.44 5.62 39.21
C VAL A 54 -3.86 5.17 40.55
N GLN A 55 -4.53 4.24 41.24
CA GLN A 55 -4.02 3.67 42.50
C GLN A 55 -2.70 2.92 42.30
N ALA A 56 -2.62 2.06 41.28
CA ALA A 56 -1.38 1.34 40.97
C ALA A 56 -0.20 2.28 40.63
N LEU A 57 -0.46 3.43 40.00
CA LEU A 57 0.57 4.45 39.78
C LEU A 57 0.91 5.23 41.05
N ALA A 58 -0.04 5.44 41.96
CA ALA A 58 0.21 6.04 43.26
C ALA A 58 1.09 5.14 44.13
N ASP A 59 0.90 3.81 44.08
CA ASP A 59 1.77 2.83 44.74
C ASP A 59 3.22 2.86 44.21
N MET A 60 3.40 3.35 42.97
CA MET A 60 4.71 3.59 42.35
C MET A 60 5.26 5.01 42.62
N GLY A 61 4.62 5.81 43.48
CA GLY A 61 5.06 7.15 43.85
C GLY A 61 4.62 8.27 42.89
N PHE A 62 3.56 8.06 42.10
CA PHE A 62 3.01 9.11 41.23
C PHE A 62 1.72 9.73 41.78
N GLU A 63 1.75 11.03 42.04
CA GLU A 63 0.58 11.84 42.39
C GLU A 63 -0.26 12.14 41.13
N PHE A 64 -1.55 11.82 41.19
CA PHE A 64 -2.50 12.14 40.13
C PHE A 64 -3.26 13.44 40.40
N LYS A 65 -3.33 14.31 39.38
CA LYS A 65 -4.18 15.49 39.37
C LYS A 65 -5.27 15.33 38.33
N ASP A 66 -6.51 15.18 38.80
CA ASP A 66 -7.67 15.20 37.92
C ASP A 66 -8.08 16.63 37.58
N GLY A 67 -8.52 16.83 36.34
CA GLY A 67 -8.90 18.13 35.80
C GLY A 67 -9.05 18.09 34.28
N LYS A 68 -9.33 19.24 33.64
CA LYS A 68 -9.48 19.34 32.18
C LYS A 68 -8.28 18.78 31.41
N GLN A 69 -7.10 18.77 32.03
CA GLN A 69 -5.87 18.17 31.49
C GLN A 69 -5.27 17.24 32.57
N PRO A 70 -5.60 15.93 32.55
CA PRO A 70 -5.12 14.98 33.54
C PRO A 70 -3.61 14.87 33.50
N ALA A 71 -2.99 14.85 34.68
CA ALA A 71 -1.53 14.93 34.81
C ALA A 71 -1.01 14.15 36.02
N PHE A 72 0.23 13.64 35.90
CA PHE A 72 0.92 12.91 36.96
C PHE A 72 2.20 13.65 37.38
N LYS A 73 2.61 13.48 38.64
CA LYS A 73 3.84 14.03 39.20
C LYS A 73 4.51 12.94 40.04
N GLY A 74 5.79 12.66 39.77
CA GLY A 74 6.57 11.74 40.62
C GLY A 74 7.06 12.44 41.91
N GLU A 75 7.42 11.64 42.93
CA GLU A 75 7.88 12.12 44.25
C GLU A 75 8.93 13.23 44.18
N ASN A 76 9.95 13.09 43.32
CA ASN A 76 11.06 14.05 43.20
C ASN A 76 10.86 15.10 42.08
N GLN A 77 9.62 15.32 41.61
CA GLN A 77 9.32 16.21 40.50
C GLN A 77 8.64 17.51 40.95
N LYS A 78 9.12 18.66 40.46
CA LYS A 78 8.53 19.97 40.80
C LYS A 78 7.23 20.28 40.03
N ARG A 79 6.98 19.61 38.90
CA ARG A 79 5.87 19.95 37.97
C ARG A 79 5.13 18.70 37.53
N PHE A 80 3.82 18.83 37.32
CA PHE A 80 2.97 17.81 36.73
C PHE A 80 3.23 17.66 35.22
N ILE A 81 3.28 16.41 34.77
CA ILE A 81 3.39 16.03 33.36
C ILE A 81 1.99 15.66 32.87
N ARG A 82 1.49 16.39 31.86
CA ARG A 82 0.17 16.13 31.26
C ARG A 82 0.23 14.86 30.42
N LEU A 83 -0.79 14.00 30.53
CA LEU A 83 -0.91 12.78 29.74
C LEU A 83 -0.81 13.04 28.22
N ARG A 84 -1.54 14.05 27.73
CA ARG A 84 -1.51 14.45 26.31
C ARG A 84 -0.11 14.87 25.80
N SER A 85 0.77 15.31 26.70
CA SER A 85 2.14 15.73 26.33
C SER A 85 3.12 14.56 26.23
N LEU A 86 2.71 13.35 26.64
CA LEU A 86 3.51 12.15 26.54
C LEU A 86 3.55 11.60 25.11
N GLY A 87 2.55 11.89 24.27
CA GLY A 87 2.47 11.46 22.87
C GLY A 87 1.32 10.49 22.61
N GLU A 88 1.27 9.93 21.40
CA GLU A 88 0.29 8.91 21.00
C GLU A 88 0.44 7.64 21.87
N GLY A 89 -0.69 7.10 22.34
CA GLY A 89 -0.77 5.92 23.21
C GLY A 89 -0.88 6.23 24.70
N TYR A 90 -0.71 7.49 25.13
CA TYR A 90 -0.69 7.89 26.54
C TYR A 90 -1.76 8.93 26.90
N SER A 91 -2.72 9.22 26.02
CA SER A 91 -3.84 10.09 26.40
C SER A 91 -4.79 9.40 27.38
N LYS A 92 -5.60 10.18 28.12
CA LYS A 92 -6.59 9.60 29.06
C LYS A 92 -7.59 8.72 28.32
N GLU A 93 -8.01 9.15 27.13
CA GLU A 93 -8.96 8.42 26.28
C GLU A 93 -8.35 7.11 25.77
N GLU A 94 -7.08 7.13 25.36
CA GLU A 94 -6.36 5.94 24.89
C GLU A 94 -6.12 4.94 26.03
N ILE A 95 -5.69 5.41 27.20
CA ILE A 95 -5.49 4.58 28.38
C ILE A 95 -6.83 3.95 28.82
N GLN A 96 -7.92 4.71 28.84
CA GLN A 96 -9.24 4.16 29.13
C GLN A 96 -9.72 3.16 28.07
N ALA A 97 -9.43 3.39 26.79
CA ALA A 97 -9.72 2.45 25.72
C ALA A 97 -8.92 1.15 25.85
N VAL A 98 -7.67 1.22 26.31
CA VAL A 98 -6.84 0.04 26.60
C VAL A 98 -7.39 -0.73 27.80
N ILE A 99 -7.73 -0.04 28.90
CA ILE A 99 -8.28 -0.65 30.12
C ILE A 99 -9.62 -1.33 29.84
N SER A 100 -10.48 -0.73 29.02
CA SER A 100 -11.75 -1.31 28.58
C SER A 100 -11.60 -2.41 27.52
N GLY A 101 -10.37 -2.74 27.10
CA GLY A 101 -10.10 -3.80 26.13
C GLY A 101 -10.42 -3.45 24.68
N LYS A 102 -10.76 -2.18 24.38
CA LYS A 102 -11.08 -1.73 23.02
C LYS A 102 -9.84 -1.58 22.14
N ASN A 103 -8.67 -1.32 22.74
CA ASN A 103 -7.41 -1.09 22.02
C ASN A 103 -6.22 -1.80 22.67
N LEU A 104 -5.21 -2.13 21.86
CA LEU A 104 -3.91 -2.60 22.35
C LEU A 104 -3.02 -1.40 22.68
N HIS A 105 -2.39 -1.39 23.86
CA HIS A 105 -1.46 -0.33 24.26
C HIS A 105 -0.24 -0.26 23.34
N LYS A 106 0.12 0.93 22.88
CA LYS A 106 1.32 1.19 22.07
C LYS A 106 2.33 1.96 22.91
N SER A 107 3.34 1.27 23.43
CA SER A 107 4.40 1.95 24.18
C SER A 107 5.26 2.84 23.27
N LYS A 108 5.84 3.89 23.84
CA LYS A 108 6.76 4.82 23.14
C LYS A 108 7.93 4.14 22.42
N GLY A 109 8.35 2.96 22.91
CA GLY A 109 9.44 2.16 22.34
C GLY A 109 9.02 1.20 21.23
N GLY A 110 7.72 0.98 21.04
CA GLY A 110 7.18 0.18 19.95
C GLY A 110 7.28 0.95 18.65
N SER A 111 8.50 0.99 18.08
CA SER A 111 8.87 1.58 16.78
C SER A 111 7.77 2.46 16.20
N ALA A 112 7.79 3.76 16.48
CA ALA A 112 7.12 4.71 15.61
C ALA A 112 7.75 4.48 14.23
N LYS A 113 7.11 3.62 13.42
CA LYS A 113 7.57 3.32 12.07
C LYS A 113 7.77 4.68 11.44
N ALA A 114 8.99 4.93 10.95
CA ALA A 114 9.24 6.12 10.15
C ALA A 114 8.06 6.23 9.19
N PRO A 115 7.35 7.39 9.16
CA PRO A 115 6.16 7.51 8.35
C PRO A 115 6.52 7.01 6.96
N ALA A 116 5.69 6.11 6.43
CA ALA A 116 5.96 5.47 5.15
C ALA A 116 6.38 6.56 4.14
N PRO A 117 7.36 6.28 3.26
CA PRO A 117 7.80 7.26 2.28
C PRO A 117 6.55 7.79 1.56
N LYS A 118 6.33 9.10 1.68
CA LYS A 118 5.16 9.74 1.11
C LYS A 118 5.21 9.53 -0.40
N GLN A 119 4.12 9.03 -0.96
CA GLN A 119 3.94 8.96 -2.41
C GLN A 119 4.16 10.36 -3.01
N PHE A 120 4.72 10.39 -4.22
CA PHE A 120 4.91 11.62 -4.98
C PHE A 120 3.57 12.34 -5.14
N GLN A 121 3.62 13.66 -5.00
CA GLN A 121 2.45 14.51 -5.14
C GLN A 121 2.67 15.48 -6.30
N MET A 122 1.58 15.80 -6.99
CA MET A 122 1.58 16.80 -8.04
C MET A 122 2.03 18.16 -7.49
N LEU A 123 2.78 18.91 -8.31
CA LEU A 123 3.11 20.29 -8.00
C LEU A 123 1.83 21.13 -7.88
N ILE A 124 1.82 22.06 -6.94
CA ILE A 124 0.72 23.00 -6.74
C ILE A 124 0.88 24.15 -7.72
N ASP A 125 -0.13 24.42 -8.53
CA ASP A 125 -0.23 25.68 -9.25
C ASP A 125 -0.51 26.80 -8.24
N ILE A 126 0.54 27.56 -7.93
CA ILE A 126 0.48 28.61 -6.93
C ILE A 126 -0.41 29.76 -7.43
N GLN A 127 -0.40 30.08 -8.72
CA GLN A 127 -1.15 31.22 -9.25
C GLN A 127 -2.65 30.93 -9.22
N ALA A 128 -3.07 29.75 -9.68
CA ALA A 128 -4.46 29.32 -9.59
C ALA A 128 -4.95 29.29 -8.13
N LYS A 129 -4.13 28.76 -7.20
CA LYS A 129 -4.50 28.75 -5.78
C LYS A 129 -4.56 30.13 -5.15
N MET A 130 -3.72 31.08 -5.56
CA MET A 130 -3.83 32.46 -5.09
C MET A 130 -5.08 33.15 -5.67
N ALA A 131 -5.46 32.87 -6.92
CA ALA A 131 -6.69 33.36 -7.53
C ALA A 131 -7.97 32.83 -6.83
N GLU A 132 -7.92 31.61 -6.27
CA GLU A 132 -8.97 31.03 -5.42
C GLU A 132 -9.09 31.70 -4.02
N GLY A 133 -8.29 32.74 -3.71
CA GLY A 133 -8.37 33.50 -2.46
C GLY A 133 -7.52 32.94 -1.31
N LYS A 134 -6.49 32.14 -1.59
CA LYS A 134 -5.58 31.60 -0.56
C LYS A 134 -4.67 32.70 0.02
N THR A 135 -4.20 32.48 1.26
CA THR A 135 -3.38 33.46 1.99
C THR A 135 -1.90 33.43 1.59
N VAL A 136 -1.18 34.52 1.87
CA VAL A 136 0.28 34.64 1.68
C VAL A 136 1.07 33.54 2.42
N GLY A 137 0.54 33.04 3.55
CA GLY A 137 1.13 31.90 4.27
C GLY A 137 1.08 30.60 3.46
N TYR A 138 -0.03 30.37 2.73
CA TYR A 138 -0.18 29.22 1.85
C TYR A 138 0.80 29.29 0.67
N GLU A 139 0.99 30.48 0.10
CA GLU A 139 1.95 30.70 -0.99
C GLU A 139 3.38 30.30 -0.57
N LYS A 140 3.84 30.77 0.60
CA LYS A 140 5.17 30.43 1.14
C LYS A 140 5.32 28.93 1.37
N TRP A 141 4.28 28.28 1.88
CA TRP A 141 4.25 26.83 2.07
C TRP A 141 4.28 26.08 0.72
N ALA A 142 3.46 26.48 -0.25
CA ALA A 142 3.37 25.86 -1.58
C ALA A 142 4.70 25.97 -2.34
N LYS A 143 5.39 27.12 -2.28
CA LYS A 143 6.74 27.27 -2.84
C LYS A 143 7.74 26.28 -2.23
N LYS A 144 7.72 26.13 -0.90
CA LYS A 144 8.59 25.18 -0.19
C LYS A 144 8.24 23.72 -0.52
N PHE A 145 6.95 23.43 -0.67
CA PHE A 145 6.45 22.12 -1.06
C PHE A 145 6.89 21.76 -2.48
N ASN A 146 6.60 22.61 -3.47
CA ASN A 146 6.99 22.37 -4.86
C ASN A 146 8.50 22.16 -5.03
N ARG A 147 9.33 22.96 -4.35
CA ARG A 147 10.80 22.79 -4.36
C ARG A 147 11.24 21.42 -3.82
N LYS A 148 10.57 20.93 -2.78
CA LYS A 148 10.88 19.61 -2.21
C LYS A 148 10.45 18.48 -3.14
N GLU A 149 9.27 18.57 -3.73
CA GLU A 149 8.79 17.56 -4.68
C GLU A 149 9.65 17.55 -5.96
N ALA A 150 10.03 18.72 -6.50
CA ALA A 150 10.98 18.83 -7.60
C ALA A 150 12.35 18.20 -7.29
N ALA A 151 12.88 18.42 -6.09
CA ALA A 151 14.15 17.78 -5.70
C ALA A 151 14.00 16.25 -5.60
N ARG A 152 12.85 15.76 -5.09
CA ARG A 152 12.57 14.32 -5.03
C ARG A 152 12.44 13.69 -6.41
N THR A 153 11.80 14.37 -7.37
CA THR A 153 11.65 13.83 -8.72
C THR A 153 13.00 13.70 -9.41
N VAL A 154 13.90 14.68 -9.24
CA VAL A 154 15.28 14.58 -9.75
C VAL A 154 16.03 13.39 -9.14
N ILE A 155 15.88 13.15 -7.83
CA ILE A 155 16.50 11.99 -7.17
C ILE A 155 15.93 10.68 -7.75
N LEU A 156 14.61 10.56 -7.87
CA LEU A 156 13.94 9.38 -8.43
C LEU A 156 14.41 9.08 -9.85
N LEU A 157 14.42 10.09 -10.73
CA LEU A 157 14.83 9.93 -12.12
C LEU A 157 16.29 9.48 -12.21
N LYS A 158 17.16 10.04 -11.36
CA LYS A 158 18.56 9.62 -11.26
C LYS A 158 18.71 8.18 -10.75
N GLU A 159 17.95 7.78 -9.74
CA GLU A 159 17.94 6.41 -9.21
C GLU A 159 17.48 5.39 -10.26
N LYS A 160 16.54 5.78 -11.13
CA LYS A 160 16.06 4.97 -12.26
C LYS A 160 16.93 5.04 -13.51
N GLY A 161 18.00 5.85 -13.50
CA GLY A 161 18.86 6.05 -14.66
C GLY A 161 18.20 6.81 -15.82
N LEU A 162 17.10 7.52 -15.57
CA LEU A 162 16.38 8.32 -16.55
C LEU A 162 17.01 9.72 -16.59
N GLY A 163 17.99 9.90 -17.48
CA GLY A 163 18.83 11.09 -17.53
C GLY A 163 18.27 12.24 -18.38
N ASN A 164 17.39 11.93 -19.33
CA ASN A 164 16.80 12.91 -20.24
C ASN A 164 15.25 12.75 -20.27
N TYR A 165 14.57 13.72 -20.89
CA TYR A 165 13.10 13.71 -20.97
C TYR A 165 12.58 12.62 -21.93
N ASP A 166 13.29 12.36 -23.03
CA ASP A 166 12.87 11.39 -24.04
C ASP A 166 12.90 9.96 -23.49
N ASP A 167 13.95 9.58 -22.75
CA ASP A 167 14.09 8.31 -22.03
C ASP A 167 12.96 8.13 -21.02
N LEU A 168 12.58 9.19 -20.30
CA LEU A 168 11.42 9.16 -19.39
C LEU A 168 10.13 8.87 -20.15
N THR A 169 9.91 9.51 -21.29
CA THR A 169 8.72 9.26 -22.11
C THR A 169 8.70 7.84 -22.69
N ALA A 170 9.79 7.38 -23.27
CA ALA A 170 9.93 6.04 -23.82
C ALA A 170 9.76 4.97 -22.74
N HIS A 171 10.27 5.21 -21.53
CA HIS A 171 10.10 4.29 -20.41
C HIS A 171 8.63 4.22 -19.94
N ILE A 172 7.91 5.35 -19.90
CA ILE A 172 6.47 5.39 -19.59
C ILE A 172 5.66 4.65 -20.68
N GLU A 173 6.04 4.78 -21.95
CA GLU A 173 5.40 4.06 -23.05
C GLU A 173 5.61 2.55 -22.95
N ASN A 174 6.84 2.10 -22.66
CA ASN A 174 7.14 0.69 -22.41
C ASN A 174 6.32 0.13 -21.23
N LEU A 175 6.28 0.85 -20.11
CA LEU A 175 5.44 0.48 -18.97
C LEU A 175 3.96 0.44 -19.32
N SER A 176 3.51 1.30 -20.23
CA SER A 176 2.12 1.29 -20.71
C SER A 176 1.83 0.06 -21.56
N ALA A 177 2.69 -0.26 -22.52
CA ALA A 177 2.56 -1.48 -23.32
C ALA A 177 2.58 -2.74 -22.45
N ARG A 178 3.48 -2.81 -21.46
CA ARG A 178 3.55 -3.94 -20.52
C ARG A 178 2.33 -4.01 -19.60
N PHE A 179 1.80 -2.87 -19.17
CA PHE A 179 0.56 -2.78 -18.39
C PHE A 179 -0.64 -3.34 -19.18
N ASP A 180 -0.77 -2.94 -20.45
CA ASP A 180 -1.85 -3.40 -21.33
C ASP A 180 -1.72 -4.91 -21.60
N ALA A 181 -0.51 -5.39 -21.90
CA ALA A 181 -0.24 -6.80 -22.11
C ALA A 181 -0.57 -7.67 -20.87
N LEU A 182 -0.19 -7.23 -19.67
CA LEU A 182 -0.55 -7.92 -18.42
C LEU A 182 -2.05 -7.90 -18.17
N SER A 183 -2.71 -6.76 -18.42
CA SER A 183 -4.17 -6.65 -18.30
C SER A 183 -4.86 -7.67 -19.22
N ASP A 184 -4.39 -7.82 -20.46
CA ASP A 184 -4.97 -8.76 -21.40
C ASP A 184 -4.64 -10.22 -21.06
N SER A 185 -3.42 -10.52 -20.61
CA SER A 185 -3.04 -11.84 -20.06
C SER A 185 -3.98 -12.26 -18.92
N ILE A 186 -4.21 -11.36 -17.96
CA ILE A 186 -5.10 -11.62 -16.82
C ILE A 186 -6.54 -11.90 -17.31
N LYS A 187 -7.07 -11.10 -18.24
CA LYS A 187 -8.42 -11.32 -18.80
C LYS A 187 -8.52 -12.67 -19.53
N VAL A 188 -7.50 -13.03 -20.31
CA VAL A 188 -7.46 -14.31 -21.03
C VAL A 188 -7.42 -15.47 -20.04
N ALA A 189 -6.56 -15.40 -19.02
CA ALA A 189 -6.49 -16.42 -17.98
C ALA A 189 -7.82 -16.55 -17.21
N GLU A 190 -8.46 -15.43 -16.86
CA GLU A 190 -9.77 -15.43 -16.18
C GLU A 190 -10.87 -16.07 -17.02
N LYS A 191 -10.96 -15.73 -18.31
CA LYS A 191 -11.90 -16.36 -19.24
C LYS A 191 -11.67 -17.87 -19.29
N ARG A 192 -10.41 -18.29 -19.46
CA ARG A 192 -10.07 -19.71 -19.53
C ARG A 192 -10.37 -20.45 -18.23
N MET A 193 -10.14 -19.84 -17.07
CA MET A 193 -10.50 -20.42 -15.78
C MET A 193 -12.01 -20.69 -15.66
N VAL A 194 -12.84 -19.76 -16.14
CA VAL A 194 -14.31 -19.93 -16.15
C VAL A 194 -14.73 -21.06 -17.09
N GLU A 195 -14.16 -21.13 -18.29
CA GLU A 195 -14.39 -22.22 -19.24
C GLU A 195 -14.01 -23.59 -18.65
N VAL A 196 -12.81 -23.68 -18.06
CA VAL A 196 -12.32 -24.90 -17.41
C VAL A 196 -13.23 -25.30 -16.26
N GLN A 197 -13.68 -24.34 -15.44
CA GLN A 197 -14.62 -24.61 -14.34
C GLN A 197 -15.98 -25.11 -14.85
N ALA A 198 -16.50 -24.53 -15.93
CA ALA A 198 -17.74 -24.99 -16.56
C ALA A 198 -17.58 -26.42 -17.11
N LEU A 199 -16.48 -26.70 -17.82
CA LEU A 199 -16.13 -28.03 -18.32
C LEU A 199 -16.05 -29.07 -17.21
N GLN A 200 -15.34 -28.74 -16.12
CA GLN A 200 -15.25 -29.56 -14.91
C GLN A 200 -16.64 -29.90 -14.36
N GLN A 201 -17.53 -28.92 -14.30
CA GLN A 201 -18.91 -29.11 -13.82
C GLN A 201 -19.73 -30.00 -14.76
N HIS A 202 -19.65 -29.79 -16.08
CA HIS A 202 -20.35 -30.62 -17.05
C HIS A 202 -19.86 -32.08 -17.03
N ILE A 203 -18.55 -32.31 -16.89
CA ILE A 203 -17.97 -33.66 -16.78
C ILE A 203 -18.46 -34.34 -15.50
N LYS A 204 -18.46 -33.64 -14.37
CA LYS A 204 -18.96 -34.17 -13.09
C LYS A 204 -20.45 -34.49 -13.16
N ASN A 205 -21.25 -33.57 -13.70
CA ASN A 205 -22.70 -33.74 -13.89
C ASN A 205 -22.99 -34.94 -14.78
N TYR A 206 -22.31 -35.07 -15.92
CA TYR A 206 -22.46 -36.18 -16.85
C TYR A 206 -22.10 -37.52 -16.21
N ARG A 207 -20.98 -37.58 -15.48
CA ARG A 207 -20.53 -38.81 -14.79
C ARG A 207 -21.53 -39.25 -13.71
N ASN A 208 -22.02 -38.32 -12.90
CA ASN A 208 -22.94 -38.64 -11.79
C ASN A 208 -24.33 -39.06 -12.28
N THR A 209 -24.84 -38.43 -13.34
CA THR A 209 -26.18 -38.70 -13.88
C THR A 209 -26.21 -39.84 -14.91
N ARG A 210 -25.04 -40.40 -15.27
CA ARG A 210 -24.90 -41.42 -16.33
C ARG A 210 -25.72 -42.68 -16.04
N GLN A 211 -25.68 -43.20 -14.82
CA GLN A 211 -26.37 -44.45 -14.47
C GLN A 211 -27.88 -44.29 -14.60
N ILE A 212 -28.42 -43.20 -14.04
CA ILE A 212 -29.85 -42.85 -14.09
C ILE A 212 -30.32 -42.65 -15.53
N TYR A 213 -29.51 -42.00 -16.38
CA TYR A 213 -29.83 -41.83 -17.79
C TYR A 213 -29.80 -43.16 -18.57
N ILE A 214 -28.91 -44.10 -18.21
CA ILE A 214 -28.89 -45.45 -18.80
C ILE A 214 -30.17 -46.22 -18.43
N GLU A 215 -30.62 -46.13 -17.18
CA GLU A 215 -31.88 -46.74 -16.72
C GLU A 215 -33.09 -46.12 -17.40
N TYR A 216 -33.10 -44.79 -17.57
CA TYR A 216 -34.11 -44.08 -18.34
C TYR A 216 -34.18 -44.55 -19.80
N ARG A 217 -33.02 -44.83 -20.42
CA ARG A 217 -32.96 -45.38 -21.77
C ARG A 217 -33.46 -46.82 -21.82
N LYS A 218 -33.15 -47.64 -20.82
CA LYS A 218 -33.60 -49.04 -20.71
C LYS A 218 -35.12 -49.14 -20.45
N SER A 219 -35.71 -48.19 -19.73
CA SER A 219 -37.16 -48.12 -19.50
C SER A 219 -37.96 -47.62 -20.71
N GLY A 220 -37.31 -47.42 -21.87
CA GLY A 220 -37.97 -46.99 -23.09
C GLY A 220 -38.46 -45.54 -23.04
N TYR A 221 -37.78 -44.66 -22.29
CA TYR A 221 -38.16 -43.26 -22.10
C TYR A 221 -39.52 -43.08 -21.41
N SER A 222 -39.80 -43.91 -20.41
CA SER A 222 -41.04 -43.85 -19.62
C SER A 222 -41.29 -42.46 -19.01
N LYS A 223 -42.52 -41.94 -19.14
CA LYS A 223 -42.92 -40.64 -18.56
C LYS A 223 -42.83 -40.63 -17.03
N LYS A 224 -43.21 -41.73 -16.37
CA LYS A 224 -43.17 -41.86 -14.90
C LYS A 224 -41.74 -41.71 -14.35
N PHE A 225 -40.79 -42.42 -14.97
CA PHE A 225 -39.37 -42.34 -14.61
C PHE A 225 -38.78 -40.94 -14.87
N PHE A 226 -39.24 -40.27 -15.94
CA PHE A 226 -38.82 -38.90 -16.22
C PHE A 226 -39.29 -37.90 -15.16
N GLU A 227 -40.49 -38.07 -14.61
CA GLU A 227 -41.01 -37.20 -13.55
C GLU A 227 -40.26 -37.41 -12.23
N GLU A 228 -39.95 -38.67 -11.88
CA GLU A 228 -39.17 -39.03 -10.68
C GLU A 228 -37.73 -38.52 -10.74
N HIS A 229 -37.06 -38.67 -11.89
CA HIS A 229 -35.65 -38.30 -12.08
C HIS A 229 -35.46 -37.03 -12.93
N ARG A 230 -36.45 -36.12 -12.91
CA ARG A 230 -36.52 -34.97 -13.82
C ARG A 230 -35.26 -34.12 -13.82
N GLN A 231 -34.74 -33.80 -12.64
CA GLN A 231 -33.58 -32.94 -12.46
C GLN A 231 -32.29 -33.59 -12.99
N GLU A 232 -32.11 -34.88 -12.74
CA GLU A 232 -30.89 -35.60 -13.14
C GLU A 232 -30.84 -35.80 -14.65
N ILE A 233 -31.99 -36.09 -15.26
CA ILE A 233 -32.11 -36.25 -16.71
C ILE A 233 -31.91 -34.90 -17.43
N THR A 234 -32.44 -33.80 -16.89
CA THR A 234 -32.21 -32.46 -17.49
C THR A 234 -30.74 -32.04 -17.37
N ILE A 235 -30.11 -32.26 -16.21
CA ILE A 235 -28.68 -32.00 -16.00
C ILE A 235 -27.81 -32.84 -16.96
N HIS A 236 -28.16 -34.13 -17.17
CA HIS A 236 -27.45 -34.99 -18.11
C HIS A 236 -27.56 -34.48 -19.56
N LYS A 237 -28.77 -34.11 -19.99
CA LYS A 237 -29.03 -33.56 -21.33
C LYS A 237 -28.28 -32.24 -21.55
N ALA A 238 -28.33 -31.33 -20.58
CA ALA A 238 -27.63 -30.05 -20.64
C ALA A 238 -26.10 -30.23 -20.72
N ALA A 239 -25.53 -31.16 -19.93
CA ALA A 239 -24.10 -31.47 -20.01
C ALA A 239 -23.71 -32.03 -21.38
N LYS A 240 -24.54 -32.90 -21.97
CA LYS A 240 -24.31 -33.43 -23.32
C LYS A 240 -24.37 -32.33 -24.39
N GLN A 241 -25.38 -31.47 -24.32
CA GLN A 241 -25.50 -30.32 -25.24
C GLN A 241 -24.29 -29.40 -25.17
N ALA A 242 -23.79 -29.09 -23.97
CA ALA A 242 -22.58 -28.29 -23.80
C ALA A 242 -21.34 -28.93 -24.47
N PHE A 243 -21.20 -30.26 -24.43
CA PHE A 243 -20.11 -30.95 -25.14
C PHE A 243 -20.27 -30.92 -26.66
N ASP A 244 -21.52 -31.03 -27.15
CA ASP A 244 -21.83 -30.96 -28.58
C ASP A 244 -21.56 -29.55 -29.14
N GLU A 245 -21.90 -28.49 -28.39
CA GLU A 245 -21.62 -27.09 -28.73
C GLU A 245 -20.12 -26.79 -28.81
N LEU A 246 -19.32 -27.39 -27.92
CA LEU A 246 -17.88 -27.23 -27.88
C LEU A 246 -17.14 -28.04 -28.96
N GLN A 247 -17.84 -28.87 -29.73
CA GLN A 247 -17.30 -29.72 -30.82
C GLN A 247 -16.07 -30.54 -30.40
N ILE A 248 -16.00 -30.96 -29.15
CA ILE A 248 -14.83 -31.65 -28.60
C ILE A 248 -14.84 -33.11 -29.05
N THR A 249 -13.82 -33.52 -29.81
CA THR A 249 -13.65 -34.92 -30.26
C THR A 249 -13.16 -35.85 -29.16
N LYS A 250 -12.43 -35.34 -28.16
CA LYS A 250 -11.95 -36.07 -26.97
C LYS A 250 -12.06 -35.21 -25.72
N LEU A 251 -12.84 -35.67 -24.74
CA LEU A 251 -12.98 -35.00 -23.45
C LEU A 251 -11.64 -35.04 -22.68
N PRO A 252 -11.14 -33.90 -22.20
CA PRO A 252 -9.95 -33.86 -21.36
C PRO A 252 -10.16 -34.60 -20.04
N SER A 253 -9.07 -35.11 -19.46
CA SER A 253 -9.12 -35.76 -18.15
C SER A 253 -9.47 -34.75 -17.06
N MET A 254 -10.17 -35.20 -16.03
CA MET A 254 -10.45 -34.35 -14.88
C MET A 254 -9.16 -33.86 -14.20
N GLN A 255 -8.12 -34.71 -14.16
CA GLN A 255 -6.82 -34.34 -13.61
C GLN A 255 -6.15 -33.23 -14.43
N SER A 256 -6.14 -33.33 -15.77
CA SER A 256 -5.55 -32.30 -16.61
C SER A 256 -6.27 -30.96 -16.50
N LEU A 257 -7.60 -30.97 -16.32
CA LEU A 257 -8.37 -29.74 -16.08
C LEU A 257 -8.04 -29.10 -14.72
N TYR A 258 -7.75 -29.90 -13.69
CA TYR A 258 -7.31 -29.38 -12.39
C TYR A 258 -5.90 -28.79 -12.47
N GLU A 259 -4.99 -29.45 -13.17
CA GLU A 259 -3.63 -28.96 -13.40
C GLU A 259 -3.64 -27.64 -14.19
N GLU A 260 -4.41 -27.57 -15.28
CA GLU A 260 -4.59 -26.36 -16.08
C GLU A 260 -5.15 -25.21 -15.23
N PHE A 261 -6.21 -25.46 -14.46
CA PHE A 261 -6.79 -24.45 -13.57
C PHE A 261 -5.77 -23.94 -12.54
N HIS A 262 -4.98 -24.84 -11.95
CA HIS A 262 -3.96 -24.48 -10.98
C HIS A 262 -2.83 -23.66 -11.61
N GLN A 263 -2.39 -24.02 -12.81
CA GLN A 263 -1.39 -23.24 -13.58
C GLN A 263 -1.91 -21.84 -13.88
N LEU A 264 -3.15 -21.72 -14.37
CA LEU A 264 -3.79 -20.42 -14.64
C LEU A 264 -3.94 -19.58 -13.36
N ALA A 265 -4.27 -20.20 -12.22
CA ALA A 265 -4.36 -19.49 -10.94
C ALA A 265 -3.00 -18.95 -10.47
N VAL A 266 -1.92 -19.73 -10.66
CA VAL A 266 -0.56 -19.32 -10.34
C VAL A 266 -0.11 -18.17 -11.25
N GLN A 267 -0.31 -18.30 -12.57
CA GLN A 267 0.01 -17.27 -13.55
C GLN A 267 -0.75 -15.98 -13.25
N LYS A 268 -2.07 -16.05 -13.06
CA LYS A 268 -2.90 -14.89 -12.70
C LYS A 268 -2.38 -14.18 -11.45
N LYS A 269 -1.94 -14.93 -10.43
CA LYS A 269 -1.39 -14.34 -9.20
C LYS A 269 -0.08 -13.60 -9.46
N GLN A 270 0.79 -14.16 -10.30
CA GLN A 270 2.06 -13.54 -10.69
C GLN A 270 1.81 -12.29 -11.54
N ASP A 271 1.00 -12.40 -12.60
CA ASP A 271 0.64 -11.29 -13.49
C ASP A 271 -0.01 -10.15 -12.71
N TYR A 272 -0.89 -10.46 -11.75
CA TYR A 272 -1.54 -9.44 -10.92
C TYR A 272 -0.59 -8.77 -9.93
N ALA A 273 0.43 -9.49 -9.43
CA ALA A 273 1.47 -8.90 -8.59
C ALA A 273 2.30 -7.90 -9.39
N GLU A 274 2.72 -8.28 -10.60
CA GLU A 274 3.47 -7.43 -11.52
C GLU A 274 2.65 -6.23 -11.99
N TYR A 275 1.38 -6.45 -12.39
CA TYR A 275 0.44 -5.41 -12.77
C TYR A 275 0.32 -4.31 -11.71
N ARG A 276 0.24 -4.70 -10.43
CA ARG A 276 0.18 -3.73 -9.32
C ARG A 276 1.47 -2.96 -9.13
N GLN A 277 2.63 -3.56 -9.40
CA GLN A 277 3.91 -2.88 -9.35
C GLN A 277 4.03 -1.87 -10.50
N ILE A 278 3.77 -2.31 -11.74
CA ILE A 278 3.82 -1.46 -12.93
C ILE A 278 2.82 -0.31 -12.83
N ARG A 279 1.61 -0.54 -12.32
CA ARG A 279 0.64 0.52 -12.11
C ARG A 279 1.16 1.62 -11.19
N LYS A 280 1.75 1.24 -10.04
CA LYS A 280 2.33 2.18 -9.08
C LYS A 280 3.50 2.94 -9.67
N GLU A 281 4.37 2.22 -10.37
CA GLU A 281 5.54 2.80 -11.03
C GLU A 281 5.15 3.79 -12.14
N LYS A 282 4.19 3.41 -12.99
CA LYS A 282 3.65 4.27 -14.04
C LYS A 282 3.03 5.53 -13.45
N GLU A 283 2.25 5.40 -12.38
CA GLU A 283 1.62 6.56 -11.71
C GLU A 283 2.67 7.51 -11.13
N GLU A 284 3.71 6.98 -10.47
CA GLU A 284 4.82 7.75 -9.94
C GLU A 284 5.60 8.49 -11.04
N LEU A 285 5.90 7.80 -12.15
CA LEU A 285 6.61 8.39 -13.30
C LEU A 285 5.76 9.41 -14.06
N LEU A 286 4.44 9.25 -14.14
CA LEU A 286 3.56 10.25 -14.73
C LEU A 286 3.55 11.55 -13.90
N ILE A 287 3.58 11.44 -12.57
CA ILE A 287 3.72 12.61 -11.69
C ILE A 287 5.10 13.25 -11.87
N ALA A 288 6.16 12.44 -11.98
CA ALA A 288 7.51 12.94 -12.25
C ALA A 288 7.58 13.66 -13.61
N LYS A 289 6.97 13.08 -14.66
CA LYS A 289 6.88 13.68 -15.99
C LYS A 289 6.22 15.05 -15.94
N ARG A 290 5.04 15.17 -15.32
CA ARG A 290 4.34 16.46 -15.16
C ARG A 290 5.20 17.47 -14.40
N THR A 291 5.87 17.03 -13.33
CA THR A 291 6.77 17.89 -12.55
C THR A 291 7.92 18.42 -13.41
N VAL A 292 8.52 17.57 -14.25
CA VAL A 292 9.57 17.96 -15.20
C VAL A 292 9.03 18.91 -16.27
N GLU A 293 7.87 18.62 -16.86
CA GLU A 293 7.23 19.49 -17.86
C GLU A 293 6.96 20.89 -17.30
N THR A 294 6.46 20.98 -16.07
CA THR A 294 6.23 22.24 -15.36
C THR A 294 7.54 22.98 -15.05
N ILE A 295 8.60 22.29 -14.62
CA ILE A 295 9.91 22.92 -14.35
C ILE A 295 10.57 23.44 -15.62
N LEU A 296 10.48 22.67 -16.71
CA LEU A 296 11.05 23.03 -18.02
C LEU A 296 10.19 24.06 -18.77
N ASN A 297 9.07 24.52 -18.20
CA ASN A 297 8.08 25.39 -18.85
C ASN A 297 7.57 24.83 -20.21
N ILE A 298 7.64 23.51 -20.40
CA ILE A 298 7.18 22.84 -21.63
C ILE A 298 5.67 23.06 -21.81
N ASP A 299 4.92 23.11 -20.70
CA ASP A 299 3.48 23.36 -20.70
C ASP A 299 3.14 24.73 -21.30
N ARG A 300 3.93 25.76 -20.93
CA ARG A 300 3.74 27.15 -21.37
C ARG A 300 4.15 27.35 -22.84
N GLN A 301 5.13 26.58 -23.32
CA GLN A 301 5.51 26.57 -24.74
C GLN A 301 4.45 25.86 -25.60
N LYS A 302 3.94 24.71 -25.16
CA LYS A 302 2.85 23.97 -25.84
C LYS A 302 1.54 24.76 -25.90
N GLU A 303 1.22 25.56 -24.88
CA GLU A 303 0.05 26.45 -24.90
C GLU A 303 0.21 27.58 -25.91
N GLN A 304 1.38 28.22 -25.94
CA GLN A 304 1.70 29.27 -26.92
C GLN A 304 1.70 28.75 -28.36
N GLU A 305 2.20 27.54 -28.61
CA GLU A 305 2.15 26.90 -29.94
C GLU A 305 0.71 26.58 -30.36
N LYS A 306 -0.12 26.09 -29.45
CA LYS A 306 -1.55 25.84 -29.73
C LYS A 306 -2.35 27.12 -29.97
N GLU A 307 -2.01 28.21 -29.29
CA GLU A 307 -2.61 29.52 -29.54
C GLU A 307 -2.20 30.07 -30.91
N LYS A 308 -0.92 29.98 -31.26
CA LYS A 308 -0.42 30.34 -32.59
C LYS A 308 -1.06 29.53 -33.71
N GLU A 309 -1.17 28.20 -33.55
CA GLU A 309 -1.90 27.36 -34.52
C GLU A 309 -3.38 27.75 -34.65
N LYS A 310 -4.04 28.14 -33.56
CA LYS A 310 -5.45 28.58 -33.58
C LYS A 310 -5.60 29.95 -34.25
N GLU A 311 -4.64 30.85 -34.08
CA GLU A 311 -4.58 32.14 -34.76
C GLU A 311 -4.28 31.97 -36.24
N GLU A 312 -3.33 31.12 -36.61
CA GLU A 312 -3.04 30.77 -38.01
C GLU A 312 -4.26 30.12 -38.69
N LYS A 313 -4.96 29.19 -38.02
CA LYS A 313 -6.21 28.58 -38.51
C LYS A 313 -7.38 29.59 -38.61
N LYS A 314 -7.36 30.68 -37.84
CA LYS A 314 -8.33 31.79 -37.97
C LYS A 314 -7.98 32.74 -39.10
N ASN A 315 -6.69 32.95 -39.38
CA ASN A 315 -6.22 33.84 -40.45
C ASN A 315 -6.34 33.22 -41.85
N PHE A 316 -6.52 31.89 -41.94
CA PHE A 316 -6.74 31.15 -43.19
C PHE A 316 -8.23 30.89 -43.52
N ARG A 317 -9.18 31.48 -42.79
CA ARG A 317 -10.62 31.27 -42.94
C ARG A 317 -11.34 32.57 -43.29
#